data_AF-A0A852PBW9-F1
#
_entry.id   AF-A0A852PBW9-F1
#
_cell.length_a   1.000
_cell.length_b   1.000
_cell.length_c   1.000
_cell.angle_alpha   90.00
_cell.angle_beta   90.00
_cell.angle_gamma   90.00
#
_symmetry.space_group_name_H-M   'P 1'
#
loop_
_entity.id
_entity.type
_entity.pdbx_description
1 polymer ?
#
loop_
_entity_poly.entity_id
_entity_poly.type
_entity_poly.pdbx_seq_one_letter_code
_entity_poly.pdbx_strand_id
1 'polypeptide(L)' 'RSERVLCSTRASVLLYDDSQKLWVPAGGPPQTPSCVQLFHHPGTHSFRLVGRRLGPEQ' A
#
# COMPACT_ATOMS: atom_id res chain seq x y z
N ARG A 1 20.50 -1.76 -11.88
CA ARG A 1 20.43 -1.13 -10.53
C ARG A 1 19.24 -1.74 -9.81
N SER A 2 19.34 -2.03 -8.52
CA SER A 2 18.22 -2.58 -7.73
C SER A 2 17.22 -1.49 -7.32
N GLU A 3 16.00 -1.90 -7.00
CA GLU A 3 15.00 -1.03 -6.36
C GLU A 3 15.42 -0.59 -4.96
N ARG A 4 15.05 0.62 -4.58
CA ARG A 4 15.24 1.14 -3.22
C ARG A 4 13.94 1.70 -2.64
N VAL A 5 13.74 1.53 -1.34
CA VAL A 5 12.66 2.19 -0.59
C VAL A 5 13.04 3.66 -0.39
N LEU A 6 12.11 4.58 -0.67
CA LEU A 6 12.28 6.01 -0.40
C LEU A 6 11.66 6.42 0.93
N CYS A 7 10.45 5.92 1.21
CA CYS A 7 9.74 6.17 2.46
C CYS A 7 8.83 5.00 2.81
N SER A 8 8.46 4.93 4.10
CA SER A 8 7.57 3.91 4.66
C SER A 8 6.60 4.58 5.63
N THR A 9 5.35 4.14 5.63
CA THR A 9 4.32 4.62 6.56
C THR A 9 3.35 3.51 6.95
N ARG A 10 2.60 3.72 8.04
CA ARG A 10 1.51 2.85 8.47
C ARG A 10 0.18 3.52 8.11
N ALA A 11 -0.64 2.86 7.31
CA ALA A 11 -1.93 3.40 6.86
C ALA A 11 -2.94 2.29 6.54
N SER A 12 -4.22 2.61 6.65
CA SER A 12 -5.29 1.79 6.05
C SER A 12 -5.33 2.06 4.55
N VAL A 13 -5.25 1.00 3.74
CA VAL A 13 -5.30 1.13 2.28
C VAL A 13 -6.73 0.87 1.81
N LEU A 14 -7.27 1.83 1.07
CA LEU A 14 -8.63 1.81 0.55
C LEU A 14 -8.59 1.92 -0.98
N LEU A 15 -9.51 1.25 -1.66
CA LEU A 15 -9.82 1.43 -3.08
C LEU A 15 -11.17 2.13 -3.18
N TYR A 16 -11.33 3.01 -4.16
CA TYR A 16 -12.62 3.61 -4.42
C TYR A 16 -13.44 2.68 -5.32
N ASP A 17 -14.65 2.34 -4.90
CA ASP A 17 -15.64 1.65 -5.72
C ASP A 17 -16.51 2.70 -6.41
N ASP A 18 -16.33 2.89 -7.71
CA ASP A 18 -17.09 3.86 -8.52
C ASP A 18 -18.58 3.52 -8.64
N SER A 19 -18.94 2.23 -8.59
CA SER A 19 -20.34 1.78 -8.71
C SER A 19 -21.13 2.14 -7.46
N GLN A 20 -20.49 1.98 -6.30
CA GLN A 20 -21.10 2.25 -5.00
C GLN A 20 -20.76 3.65 -4.46
N LYS A 21 -19.85 4.36 -5.12
CA LYS A 21 -19.34 5.69 -4.73
C LYS A 21 -18.77 5.74 -3.33
N LEU A 22 -18.08 4.68 -2.89
CA LEU A 22 -17.56 4.56 -1.54
C LEU A 22 -16.15 3.98 -1.51
N TRP A 23 -15.43 4.24 -0.41
CA TRP A 23 -14.11 3.67 -0.18
C TRP A 23 -14.23 2.28 0.45
N VAL A 24 -13.69 1.25 -0.21
CA VAL A 24 -13.62 -0.13 0.27
C VAL A 24 -12.20 -0.52 0.67
N PRO A 25 -12.00 -1.42 1.65
CA PRO A 25 -10.67 -1.91 2.03
C PRO A 25 -9.95 -2.60 0.88
N ALA A 26 -8.67 -2.25 0.68
CA ALA A 26 -7.81 -2.89 -0.33
C ALA A 26 -7.35 -4.27 0.16
N GLY A 27 -8.21 -5.27 -0.05
CA GLY A 27 -7.97 -6.66 0.31
C GLY A 27 -8.13 -6.95 1.80
N GLY A 28 -9.00 -7.90 2.14
CA GLY A 28 -9.22 -8.39 3.51
C GLY A 28 -10.11 -7.47 4.37
N PRO A 29 -10.14 -7.70 5.70
CA PRO A 29 -11.06 -7.00 6.59
C PRO A 29 -10.71 -5.50 6.76
N PRO A 30 -11.71 -4.64 7.07
CA PRO A 30 -11.57 -3.18 6.98
C PRO A 30 -10.56 -2.52 7.92
N GLN A 31 -10.19 -3.19 9.00
CA GLN A 31 -9.54 -2.54 10.15
C GLN A 31 -8.07 -2.90 10.33
N THR A 32 -7.47 -3.64 9.40
CA THR A 32 -6.07 -4.05 9.51
C THR A 32 -5.15 -3.03 8.83
N PRO A 33 -4.29 -2.30 9.58
CA PRO A 33 -3.36 -1.36 8.98
C PRO A 33 -2.30 -2.07 8.13
N SER A 34 -1.78 -1.36 7.13
CA SER A 34 -0.70 -1.84 6.26
C SER A 34 0.57 -1.02 6.45
N CYS A 35 1.72 -1.67 6.31
CA CYS A 35 2.98 -1.02 6.02
C CYS A 35 3.01 -0.68 4.53
N VAL A 36 2.98 0.61 4.20
CA VAL A 36 2.97 1.13 2.84
C VAL A 36 4.35 1.70 2.53
N GLN A 37 4.97 1.21 1.45
CA GLN A 37 6.31 1.59 1.05
C GLN A 37 6.33 2.10 -0.40
N LEU A 38 7.01 3.23 -0.61
CA LEU A 38 7.31 3.75 -1.94
C LEU A 38 8.69 3.26 -2.39
N PHE A 39 8.72 2.56 -3.52
CA PHE A 39 9.95 2.08 -4.14
C PHE A 39 10.28 2.88 -5.40
N HIS A 40 11.58 3.10 -5.63
CA HIS A 40 12.11 3.71 -6.85
C HIS A 40 13.07 2.74 -7.55
N HIS A 41 12.82 2.50 -8.84
CA HIS A 41 13.68 1.74 -9.72
C HIS A 41 14.41 2.70 -10.69
N PRO A 42 15.66 3.12 -10.38
CA PRO A 42 16.35 4.13 -11.20
C PRO A 42 16.77 3.63 -12.59
N GLY A 43 16.85 2.31 -12.81
CA GLY A 43 17.13 1.73 -14.14
C GLY A 43 15.96 1.79 -15.13
N THR A 44 14.71 1.75 -14.66
CA THR A 44 13.49 1.82 -15.47
C THR A 44 12.78 3.15 -15.31
N HIS A 45 13.33 4.07 -14.50
CA HIS A 45 12.73 5.36 -14.13
C HIS A 45 11.29 5.22 -13.60
N SER A 46 10.99 4.14 -12.88
CA SER A 46 9.65 3.85 -12.38
C SER A 46 9.57 3.91 -10.86
N PHE A 47 8.35 4.15 -10.39
CA PHE A 47 7.99 4.11 -8.98
C PHE A 47 6.91 3.05 -8.79
N ARG A 48 6.92 2.37 -7.64
CA ARG A 48 5.83 1.50 -7.22
C ARG A 48 5.49 1.74 -5.76
N LEU A 49 4.20 1.76 -5.46
CA LEU A 49 3.68 1.80 -4.10
C LEU A 49 3.22 0.40 -3.71
N VAL A 50 3.67 -0.12 -2.57
CA VAL A 50 3.27 -1.45 -2.09
C VAL A 50 2.81 -1.37 -0.66
N GLY A 51 1.56 -1.78 -0.43
CA GLY A 51 0.98 -1.98 0.89
C GLY A 51 1.03 -3.46 1.29
N ARG A 52 1.63 -3.76 2.44
CA ARG A 52 1.60 -5.08 3.07
C ARG A 52 0.83 -4.99 4.38
N ARG A 53 -0.23 -5.78 4.52
CA ARG A 53 -0.99 -5.84 5.77
C ARG A 53 -0.08 -6.24 6.92
N LEU A 54 -0.21 -5.53 8.03
CA LEU A 54 0.39 -5.93 9.29
C LEU A 54 -0.46 -7.07 9.86
N GLY A 55 0.19 -8.08 10.44
CA GLY A 55 -0.54 -9.11 11.18
C GLY A 55 -1.29 -8.53 12.37
N PRO A 56 -2.21 -9.28 13.00
CA PRO A 56 -2.73 -8.90 14.30
C PRO A 56 -1.56 -8.66 15.26
N GLU A 57 -1.58 -7.56 16.00
CA GLU A 57 -0.66 -7.39 17.13
C GLU A 57 -0.99 -8.49 18.13
N GLN A 58 0.03 -9.25 18.52
CA GLN A 58 -0.09 -10.40 19.42
C GLN A 58 -0.18 -9.93 20.88
#